data_AF-A0A1M7L091-F1
#
_entry.id   AF-A0A1M7L091-F1
#
_cell.length_a   1.000
_cell.length_b   1.000
_cell.length_c   1.000
_cell.angle_alpha   90.00
_cell.angle_beta   90.00
_cell.angle_gamma   90.00
#
_symmetry.space_group_name_H-M   'P 1'
#
loop_
_entity.id
_entity.type
_entity.pdbx_description
1 polymer ?
#
loop_
_entity_poly.entity_id
_entity_poly.type
_entity_poly.pdbx_seq_one_letter_code
_entity_poly.pdbx_strand_id
1 'polypeptide(L)'
;MIVWSGRGFLSLLILFITIFLFIPILPENYITQSFVIPLYIAAVFSFFFGIKWNKTLRVFIDKETGKEINFKSNHGLFWINMEYWGIIFSVLALLMLTQSLDKQGTEFYLNLFLIIIGIAFLVYFTTTLFKIKNSKISSFQFQKTTTEAEPKPSFVKQEISTNKFENEDPTQYLPK
;
A
#
# COMPACT_ATOMS: atom_id res chain seq x y z
N MET A 1 -5.14 -10.03 -22.13
CA MET A 1 -4.61 -10.46 -20.82
C MET A 1 -3.54 -9.47 -20.42
N ILE A 2 -3.77 -8.64 -19.40
CA ILE A 2 -2.80 -7.59 -19.02
C ILE A 2 -2.08 -8.08 -17.78
N VAL A 3 -0.75 -8.10 -17.86
CA VAL A 3 0.15 -8.67 -16.85
C VAL A 3 0.28 -7.76 -15.62
N TRP A 4 -0.13 -6.49 -15.73
CA TRP A 4 -0.06 -5.51 -14.64
C TRP A 4 -1.40 -4.79 -14.44
N SER A 5 -1.58 -4.22 -13.25
CA SER A 5 -2.71 -3.34 -12.93
C SER A 5 -2.21 -2.07 -12.25
N GLY A 6 -2.69 -0.92 -12.74
CA GLY A 6 -2.34 0.42 -12.25
C GLY A 6 -0.83 0.64 -12.12
N ARG A 7 -0.34 0.93 -10.91
CA ARG A 7 1.07 1.26 -10.62
C ARG A 7 1.93 0.06 -10.27
N GLY A 8 1.45 -1.18 -10.45
CA GLY A 8 2.21 -2.39 -10.10
C GLY A 8 3.52 -2.55 -10.88
N PHE A 9 3.58 -2.04 -12.12
CA PHE A 9 4.80 -2.07 -12.94
C PHE A 9 5.97 -1.29 -12.32
N LEU A 10 5.69 -0.37 -11.41
CA LEU A 10 6.70 0.49 -10.79
C LEU A 10 7.70 -0.29 -9.93
N SER A 11 7.30 -1.45 -9.41
CA SER A 11 8.18 -2.39 -8.68
C SER A 11 9.31 -2.94 -9.55
N LEU A 12 9.02 -3.29 -10.81
CA LEU A 12 10.05 -3.73 -11.76
C LEU A 12 10.85 -2.55 -12.29
N LEU A 13 10.17 -1.43 -12.56
CA LEU A 13 10.84 -0.22 -13.05
C LEU A 13 11.92 0.24 -12.06
N ILE A 14 11.61 0.33 -10.76
CA ILE A 14 12.59 0.75 -9.76
C ILE A 14 13.76 -0.24 -9.67
N LEU A 15 13.49 -1.55 -9.79
CA LEU A 15 14.53 -2.57 -9.77
C LEU A 15 15.52 -2.40 -10.93
N PHE A 16 15.01 -2.23 -12.16
CA PHE A 16 15.89 -2.03 -13.30
C PHE A 16 16.69 -0.74 -13.19
N ILE A 17 16.04 0.37 -12.80
CA ILE A 17 16.72 1.66 -12.61
C ILE A 17 17.86 1.53 -11.59
N THR A 18 17.61 0.88 -10.45
CA THR A 18 18.64 0.73 -9.41
C THR A 18 19.74 -0.23 -9.85
N ILE A 19 19.45 -1.30 -10.59
CA ILE A 19 20.49 -2.18 -11.16
C ILE A 19 21.39 -1.38 -12.10
N PHE A 20 20.83 -0.68 -13.08
CA PHE A 20 21.62 0.10 -14.04
C PHE A 20 22.42 1.22 -13.38
N LEU A 21 21.92 1.77 -12.27
CA LEU A 21 22.64 2.76 -11.49
C LEU A 21 23.83 2.15 -10.73
N PHE A 22 23.67 0.95 -10.16
CA PHE A 22 24.67 0.36 -9.26
C PHE A 22 25.79 -0.40 -10.00
N ILE A 23 25.51 -0.98 -11.18
CA ILE A 23 26.53 -1.67 -11.99
C ILE A 23 27.81 -0.82 -12.23
N PRO A 24 27.74 0.45 -12.68
CA PRO A 24 28.94 1.25 -12.91
C PRO A 24 29.58 1.83 -11.64
N ILE A 25 28.86 1.80 -10.50
CA ILE A 25 29.32 2.40 -9.24
C ILE A 25 30.18 1.42 -8.45
N LEU A 26 29.83 0.13 -8.46
CA LEU A 26 30.52 -0.88 -7.68
C LEU A 26 31.71 -1.49 -8.45
N PRO A 27 32.82 -1.81 -7.75
CA PRO A 27 33.93 -2.54 -8.35
C PRO A 27 33.51 -3.96 -8.79
N GLU A 28 34.24 -4.52 -9.74
CA GLU A 28 33.99 -5.88 -10.29
C GLU A 28 33.99 -6.99 -9.23
N ASN A 29 34.69 -6.79 -8.11
CA ASN A 29 34.69 -7.75 -7.00
C ASN A 29 33.30 -7.89 -6.32
N TYR A 30 32.48 -6.83 -6.44
CA TYR A 30 31.17 -6.69 -5.80
C TYR A 30 29.99 -6.85 -6.78
N ILE A 31 30.15 -7.66 -7.84
CA ILE A 31 29.08 -7.89 -8.83
C ILE A 31 27.80 -8.41 -8.17
N THR A 32 27.89 -9.36 -7.23
CA THR A 32 26.69 -9.89 -6.52
C THR A 32 25.93 -8.76 -5.83
N GLN A 33 26.65 -7.88 -5.15
CA GLN A 33 26.10 -6.77 -4.38
C GLN A 33 25.43 -5.73 -5.28
N SER A 34 25.93 -5.59 -6.51
CA SER A 34 25.34 -4.76 -7.55
C SER A 34 23.94 -5.22 -7.97
N PHE A 35 23.55 -6.47 -7.67
CA PHE A 35 22.18 -6.96 -7.85
C PHE A 35 21.40 -7.01 -6.53
N VAL A 36 22.05 -7.42 -5.45
CA VAL A 36 21.42 -7.57 -4.12
C VAL A 36 20.95 -6.23 -3.55
N ILE A 37 21.77 -5.18 -3.63
CA ILE A 37 21.42 -3.85 -3.10
C ILE A 37 20.21 -3.28 -3.84
N PRO A 38 20.18 -3.25 -5.19
CA PRO A 38 18.99 -2.92 -5.96
C PRO A 38 17.74 -3.72 -5.61
N LEU A 39 17.88 -5.04 -5.39
CA LEU A 39 16.76 -5.88 -4.97
C LEU A 39 16.18 -5.44 -3.62
N TYR A 40 17.02 -5.11 -2.64
CA TYR A 40 16.52 -4.58 -1.36
C TYR A 40 15.88 -3.20 -1.50
N ILE A 41 16.42 -2.31 -2.33
CA ILE A 41 15.81 -1.01 -2.60
C ILE A 41 14.42 -1.20 -3.23
N ALA A 42 14.33 -2.07 -4.24
CA ALA A 42 13.07 -2.41 -4.90
C ALA A 42 12.09 -3.10 -3.94
N ALA A 43 12.58 -3.94 -3.03
CA ALA A 43 11.79 -4.62 -2.01
C ALA A 43 11.12 -3.61 -1.07
N VAL A 44 11.92 -2.71 -0.48
CA VAL A 44 11.47 -1.63 0.41
C VAL A 44 10.47 -0.74 -0.32
N PHE A 45 10.80 -0.28 -1.52
CA PHE A 45 9.90 0.56 -2.32
C PHE A 45 8.56 -0.12 -2.58
N SER A 46 8.58 -1.37 -3.07
CA SER A 46 7.37 -2.14 -3.40
C SER A 46 6.50 -2.36 -2.18
N PHE A 47 7.12 -2.63 -1.03
CA PHE A 47 6.41 -2.83 0.22
C PHE A 47 5.67 -1.57 0.70
N PHE A 48 6.38 -0.47 0.87
CA PHE A 48 5.81 0.76 1.43
C PHE A 48 4.78 1.39 0.48
N PHE A 49 5.09 1.49 -0.80
CA PHE A 49 4.17 2.06 -1.79
C PHE A 49 3.02 1.11 -2.13
N GLY A 50 3.25 -0.19 -2.12
CA GLY A 50 2.19 -1.19 -2.27
C GLY A 50 1.16 -1.06 -1.16
N ILE A 51 1.59 -0.99 0.11
CA ILE A 51 0.69 -0.77 1.25
C ILE A 51 -0.05 0.57 1.10
N LYS A 52 0.66 1.65 0.75
CA LYS A 52 0.04 2.98 0.64
C LYS A 52 -1.02 3.04 -0.46
N TRP A 53 -0.74 2.47 -1.63
CA TRP A 53 -1.61 2.58 -2.78
C TRP A 53 -2.70 1.51 -2.84
N ASN A 54 -2.50 0.32 -2.26
CA ASN A 54 -3.52 -0.74 -2.21
C ASN A 54 -4.44 -0.66 -0.98
N LYS A 55 -4.19 0.30 -0.07
CA LYS A 55 -5.10 0.62 1.04
C LYS A 55 -6.20 1.61 0.67
N THR A 56 -6.08 2.33 -0.45
CA THR A 56 -7.07 3.35 -0.82
C THR A 56 -8.38 2.70 -1.26
N LEU A 57 -9.40 2.75 -0.39
CA LEU A 57 -10.78 2.55 -0.79
C LEU A 57 -11.30 3.85 -1.40
N ARG A 58 -11.82 3.79 -2.62
CA ARG A 58 -12.57 4.89 -3.21
C ARG A 58 -14.05 4.53 -3.12
N VAL A 59 -14.79 5.28 -2.32
CA VAL A 59 -16.25 5.18 -2.25
C VAL A 59 -16.81 6.09 -3.33
N PHE A 60 -17.57 5.52 -4.25
CA PHE A 60 -18.32 6.27 -5.25
C PHE A 60 -19.81 6.14 -4.95
N ILE A 61 -20.56 7.23 -5.03
CA ILE A 61 -22.02 7.19 -4.95
C ILE A 61 -22.53 7.13 -6.39
N ASP A 62 -23.25 6.06 -6.72
CA ASP A 62 -23.97 5.98 -7.98
C ASP A 62 -25.11 7.00 -7.98
N LYS A 63 -25.11 7.90 -8.97
CA LYS A 63 -26.08 8.99 -9.08
C LYS A 63 -27.49 8.49 -9.43
N GLU A 64 -27.62 7.33 -10.07
CA GLU A 64 -28.92 6.79 -10.47
C GLU A 64 -29.56 5.95 -9.38
N THR A 65 -28.77 5.17 -8.64
CA THR A 65 -29.30 4.25 -7.61
C THR A 65 -29.11 4.74 -6.18
N GLY A 66 -28.30 5.79 -5.96
CA GLY A 66 -27.94 6.28 -4.63
C GLY A 66 -27.08 5.29 -3.83
N LYS A 67 -26.63 4.19 -4.44
CA LYS A 67 -25.86 3.14 -3.77
C LYS A 67 -24.38 3.49 -3.71
N GLU A 68 -23.76 3.21 -2.58
CA GLU A 68 -22.31 3.31 -2.40
C GLU A 68 -21.60 2.11 -3.05
N ILE A 69 -20.77 2.39 -4.05
CA ILE A 69 -19.91 1.41 -4.71
C ILE A 69 -18.48 1.60 -4.18
N ASN A 70 -17.99 0.59 -3.47
CA ASN A 70 -16.63 0.56 -2.94
C ASN A 70 -15.65 0.03 -4.00
N PHE A 71 -14.90 0.92 -4.66
CA PHE A 71 -13.81 0.53 -5.54
C PHE A 71 -12.49 0.45 -4.77
N LYS A 72 -11.93 -0.76 -4.69
CA LYS A 72 -10.59 -0.98 -4.16
C LYS A 72 -9.57 -0.78 -5.27
N SER A 73 -8.58 0.09 -5.05
CA SER A 73 -7.43 0.15 -5.96
C SER A 73 -6.62 -1.14 -5.84
N ASN A 74 -6.46 -1.84 -6.96
CA ASN A 74 -5.60 -3.02 -7.07
C ASN A 74 -4.40 -2.66 -7.95
N HIS A 75 -3.28 -2.30 -7.31
CA HIS A 75 -2.00 -2.15 -7.98
C HIS A 75 -1.18 -3.42 -7.78
N GLY A 76 -0.97 -4.13 -8.87
CA GLY A 76 -0.33 -5.44 -8.84
C GLY A 76 0.39 -5.73 -10.14
N LEU A 77 1.29 -6.70 -10.07
CA LEU A 77 2.08 -7.20 -11.18
C LEU A 77 2.02 -8.72 -11.13
N PHE A 78 1.76 -9.36 -12.28
CA PHE A 78 1.44 -10.78 -12.40
C PHE A 78 0.36 -11.22 -11.39
N TRP A 79 -0.72 -10.44 -11.25
CA TRP A 79 -1.82 -10.71 -10.32
C TRP A 79 -1.43 -10.72 -8.82
N ILE A 80 -0.18 -10.41 -8.50
CA ILE A 80 0.34 -10.28 -7.14
C ILE A 80 0.31 -8.80 -6.77
N ASN A 81 -0.33 -8.46 -5.65
CA ASN A 81 -0.35 -7.07 -5.18
C ASN A 81 1.08 -6.58 -4.92
N MET A 82 1.30 -5.29 -5.19
CA MET A 82 2.60 -4.63 -5.08
C MET A 82 3.29 -4.83 -3.71
N GLU A 83 2.54 -4.90 -2.60
CA GLU A 83 3.12 -5.12 -1.27
C GLU A 83 3.84 -6.47 -1.11
N TYR A 84 3.39 -7.52 -1.82
CA TYR A 84 4.01 -8.84 -1.74
C TYR A 84 5.31 -8.93 -2.52
N TRP A 85 5.51 -8.08 -3.52
CA TRP A 85 6.78 -7.96 -4.24
C TRP A 85 7.92 -7.54 -3.31
N GLY A 86 7.62 -6.84 -2.22
CA GLY A 86 8.60 -6.57 -1.15
C GLY A 86 9.19 -7.85 -0.55
N ILE A 87 8.35 -8.85 -0.28
CA ILE A 87 8.82 -10.14 0.24
C ILE A 87 9.56 -10.91 -0.84
N ILE A 88 9.02 -10.97 -2.07
CA ILE A 88 9.60 -11.71 -3.18
C ILE A 88 11.02 -11.22 -3.49
N PHE A 89 11.21 -9.90 -3.59
CA PHE A 89 12.54 -9.32 -3.85
C PHE A 89 13.51 -9.54 -2.69
N SER A 90 13.06 -9.43 -1.45
CA SER A 90 13.92 -9.76 -0.30
C SER A 90 14.35 -11.22 -0.31
N VAL A 91 13.44 -12.17 -0.58
CA VAL A 91 13.81 -13.60 -0.69
C VAL A 91 14.80 -13.83 -1.83
N LEU A 92 14.58 -13.21 -2.99
CA LEU A 92 15.48 -13.34 -4.14
C LEU A 92 16.88 -12.81 -3.82
N ALA A 93 16.97 -11.69 -3.11
CA ALA A 93 18.24 -11.13 -2.64
C ALA A 93 18.96 -12.08 -1.68
N LEU A 94 18.25 -12.70 -0.72
CA LEU A 94 18.84 -13.70 0.16
C LEU A 94 19.37 -14.90 -0.62
N LEU A 95 18.63 -15.41 -1.60
CA LEU A 95 19.06 -16.55 -2.42
C LEU A 95 20.34 -16.24 -3.22
N MET A 96 20.50 -15.02 -3.72
CA MET A 96 21.74 -14.61 -4.40
C MET A 96 22.91 -14.50 -3.41
N LEU A 97 22.65 -14.03 -2.19
CA LEU A 97 23.67 -13.93 -1.14
C LEU A 97 24.15 -15.32 -0.68
N THR A 98 23.26 -16.31 -0.56
CA THR A 98 23.67 -17.67 -0.14
C THR A 98 24.60 -18.34 -1.15
N GLN A 99 24.42 -18.06 -2.44
CA GLN A 99 25.33 -18.53 -3.50
C GLN A 99 26.71 -17.85 -3.46
N SER A 100 26.83 -16.72 -2.77
CA SER A 100 28.08 -15.94 -2.67
C SER A 100 28.78 -16.09 -1.32
N LEU A 101 28.43 -17.12 -0.54
CA LEU A 101 29.00 -17.37 0.80
C LEU A 101 30.43 -17.92 0.77
N ASP A 102 30.87 -18.51 -0.34
CA ASP A 102 32.22 -19.09 -0.47
C ASP A 102 33.32 -18.03 -0.65
N LYS A 103 32.94 -16.76 -0.83
CA LYS A 103 33.91 -15.65 -0.96
C LYS A 103 34.61 -15.40 0.37
N GLN A 104 35.93 -15.21 0.35
CA GLN A 104 36.74 -14.89 1.52
C GLN A 104 37.06 -13.38 1.59
N GLY A 105 37.40 -12.88 2.79
CA GLY A 105 37.83 -11.50 3.00
C GLY A 105 36.67 -10.53 3.28
N THR A 106 36.79 -9.28 2.82
CA THR A 106 35.81 -8.20 3.09
C THR A 106 34.43 -8.48 2.51
N GLU A 107 34.38 -9.19 1.38
CA GLU A 107 33.15 -9.64 0.71
C GLU A 107 32.27 -10.51 1.62
N PHE A 108 32.92 -11.37 2.42
CA PHE A 108 32.23 -12.27 3.34
C PHE A 108 31.45 -11.49 4.41
N TYR A 109 32.11 -10.53 5.06
CA TYR A 109 31.50 -9.71 6.11
C TYR A 109 30.35 -8.85 5.57
N LEU A 110 30.53 -8.29 4.38
CA LEU A 110 29.48 -7.52 3.71
C LEU A 110 28.27 -8.41 3.39
N ASN A 111 28.49 -9.61 2.85
CA ASN A 111 27.42 -10.55 2.55
C ASN A 111 26.68 -11.00 3.82
N LEU A 112 27.40 -11.30 4.90
CA LEU A 112 26.81 -11.64 6.19
C LEU A 112 25.91 -10.51 6.70
N PHE A 113 26.42 -9.27 6.64
CA PHE A 113 25.66 -8.08 7.04
C PHE A 113 24.40 -7.89 6.19
N LEU A 114 24.49 -8.05 4.87
CA LEU A 114 23.34 -7.98 3.96
C LEU A 114 22.32 -9.11 4.19
N ILE A 115 22.75 -10.30 4.59
CA ILE A 115 21.86 -11.41 4.96
C ILE A 115 21.05 -11.02 6.21
N ILE A 116 21.72 -10.51 7.24
CA ILE A 116 21.05 -10.09 8.48
C ILE A 116 20.01 -9.01 8.19
N ILE A 117 20.35 -8.02 7.36
CA ILE A 117 19.42 -6.98 6.90
C ILE A 117 18.23 -7.59 6.16
N GLY A 118 18.49 -8.51 5.23
CA GLY A 118 17.44 -9.17 4.45
C GLY A 118 16.46 -9.95 5.33
N ILE A 119 16.96 -10.69 6.32
CA ILE A 119 16.15 -11.41 7.30
C ILE A 119 15.31 -10.42 8.10
N ALA A 120 15.90 -9.32 8.58
CA ALA A 120 15.18 -8.28 9.31
C ALA A 120 14.04 -7.67 8.47
N PHE A 121 14.28 -7.38 7.18
CA PHE A 121 13.24 -6.92 6.27
C PHE A 121 12.13 -7.95 6.04
N LEU A 122 12.47 -9.24 5.87
CA LEU A 122 11.47 -10.30 5.71
C LEU A 122 10.57 -10.41 6.95
N VAL A 123 11.15 -10.39 8.14
CA VAL A 123 10.40 -10.42 9.41
C VAL A 123 9.52 -9.16 9.52
N TYR A 124 10.06 -7.98 9.23
CA TYR A 124 9.30 -6.73 9.27
C TYR A 124 8.14 -6.71 8.27
N PHE A 125 8.36 -7.17 7.03
CA PHE A 125 7.33 -7.19 5.99
C PHE A 125 6.21 -8.17 6.33
N THR A 126 6.56 -9.39 6.74
CA THR A 126 5.59 -10.43 7.09
C THR A 126 4.74 -10.03 8.30
N THR A 127 5.36 -9.55 9.38
CA THR A 127 4.64 -9.08 10.59
C THR A 127 3.71 -7.91 10.29
N THR A 128 4.17 -6.94 9.49
CA THR A 128 3.37 -5.78 9.09
C THR A 128 2.19 -6.18 8.20
N LEU A 129 2.37 -7.08 7.22
CA LEU A 129 1.26 -7.57 6.39
C LEU A 129 0.27 -8.39 7.20
N PHE A 130 0.75 -9.21 8.13
CA PHE A 130 -0.11 -9.98 9.03
C PHE A 130 -0.99 -9.05 9.88
N LYS A 131 -0.40 -7.99 10.45
CA LYS A 131 -1.12 -6.96 11.20
C LYS A 131 -2.21 -6.27 10.36
N ILE A 132 -1.88 -5.90 9.12
CA ILE A 132 -2.84 -5.25 8.20
C ILE A 132 -3.98 -6.20 7.80
N LYS A 133 -3.67 -7.48 7.58
CA LYS A 133 -4.69 -8.49 7.26
C LYS A 133 -5.63 -8.68 8.44
N ASN A 134 -5.09 -8.79 9.65
CA ASN A 134 -5.88 -9.01 10.86
C ASN A 134 -6.78 -7.80 11.19
N SER A 135 -6.30 -6.57 11.00
CA SER A 135 -7.12 -5.37 11.20
C SER A 135 -8.29 -5.29 10.22
N LYS A 136 -8.08 -5.68 8.95
CA LYS A 136 -9.16 -5.70 7.94
C LYS A 136 -10.25 -6.72 8.28
N ILE A 137 -9.85 -7.90 8.76
CA ILE A 137 -10.79 -8.96 9.17
C ILE A 137 -11.68 -8.49 10.33
N SER A 138 -11.07 -7.86 11.34
CA SER A 138 -11.82 -7.30 12.48
C SER A 138 -12.81 -6.20 12.06
N SER A 139 -12.42 -5.28 11.18
CA SER A 139 -13.33 -4.23 10.70
C SER A 139 -14.49 -4.76 9.84
N PHE A 140 -14.22 -5.79 9.02
CA PHE A 140 -15.25 -6.39 8.17
C PHE A 140 -16.30 -7.15 9.00
N GLN A 141 -15.87 -7.85 10.05
CA GLN A 141 -16.81 -8.51 10.97
C GLN A 141 -17.69 -7.50 11.71
N PHE A 142 -17.15 -6.36 12.16
CA PHE A 142 -17.94 -5.34 12.85
C PHE A 142 -19.03 -4.72 11.96
N GLN A 143 -18.70 -4.44 10.69
CA GLN A 143 -19.64 -3.86 9.73
C GLN A 143 -20.76 -4.86 9.36
N LYS A 144 -20.44 -6.16 9.24
CA LYS A 144 -21.45 -7.20 8.99
C LYS A 144 -22.44 -7.34 10.15
N THR A 145 -21.98 -7.33 11.40
CA THR A 145 -22.85 -7.43 12.58
C THR A 145 -23.76 -6.21 12.76
N THR A 146 -23.34 -5.03 12.30
CA THR A 146 -24.15 -3.81 12.39
C THR A 146 -25.21 -3.73 11.27
N THR A 147 -24.99 -4.43 10.16
CA THR A 147 -25.94 -4.47 9.02
C THR A 147 -27.03 -5.54 9.21
N GLU A 148 -26.78 -6.58 10.01
CA GLU A 148 -27.77 -7.62 10.37
C GLU A 148 -28.60 -7.26 11.63
N ALA A 149 -28.23 -6.21 12.38
CA ALA A 149 -29.09 -5.63 13.40
C ALA A 149 -30.13 -4.74 12.71
N GLU A 150 -31.42 -5.05 12.90
CA GLU A 150 -32.57 -4.32 12.33
C GLU A 150 -32.34 -2.80 12.30
N PRO A 151 -32.65 -2.12 11.17
CA PRO A 151 -32.61 -0.68 11.12
C PRO A 151 -33.73 -0.14 12.00
N LYS A 152 -33.43 0.21 13.25
CA LYS A 152 -34.30 1.11 14.02
C LYS A 152 -34.35 2.42 13.25
N PRO A 153 -35.52 2.86 12.76
CA PRO A 153 -35.62 4.14 12.07
C PRO A 153 -35.48 5.25 13.11
N SER A 154 -34.27 5.72 13.37
CA SER A 154 -34.08 7.00 14.04
C SER A 154 -34.36 8.10 13.01
N PHE A 155 -35.65 8.35 12.75
CA PHE A 155 -36.08 9.64 12.27
C PHE A 155 -35.74 10.65 13.38
N VAL A 156 -34.51 11.16 13.34
CA VAL A 156 -34.19 12.43 13.97
C VAL A 156 -34.93 13.47 13.15
N LYS A 157 -36.17 13.76 13.57
CA LYS A 157 -36.91 14.95 13.17
C LYS A 157 -36.06 16.12 13.64
N GLN A 158 -35.20 16.62 12.76
CA GLN A 158 -34.46 17.84 12.97
C GLN A 158 -35.50 18.96 12.92
N GLU A 159 -36.05 19.31 14.09
CA GLU A 159 -36.84 20.53 14.25
C GLU A 159 -35.91 21.70 13.89
N ILE A 160 -36.07 22.18 12.67
CA ILE A 160 -35.57 23.48 12.25
C ILE A 160 -36.32 24.48 13.12
N SER A 161 -35.68 24.95 14.19
CA SER A 161 -36.15 26.08 14.97
C SER A 161 -36.08 27.33 14.09
N THR A 162 -37.15 27.62 13.35
CA THR A 162 -37.36 28.93 12.73
C THR A 162 -37.76 29.92 13.83
N ASN A 163 -36.76 30.40 14.59
CA ASN A 163 -36.90 31.55 15.47
C ASN A 163 -35.85 32.59 15.07
N LYS A 164 -36.01 33.19 13.88
CA LYS A 164 -35.20 34.36 13.50
C LYS A 164 -35.80 35.27 12.41
N PHE A 165 -37.12 35.27 12.20
CA PHE A 165 -37.75 36.15 11.20
C PHE A 165 -39.11 36.71 11.62
N GLU A 166 -39.37 36.90 12.92
CA GLU A 166 -40.66 37.45 13.39
C GLU A 166 -40.65 38.97 13.60
N ASN A 167 -39.55 39.68 13.28
CA ASN A 167 -39.43 41.13 13.52
C ASN A 167 -38.85 41.93 12.35
N GLU A 168 -39.00 41.48 11.11
CA GLU A 168 -38.66 42.32 9.95
C GLU A 168 -39.92 42.98 9.39
N ASP A 169 -39.96 44.32 9.50
CA ASP A 169 -41.02 45.18 8.98
C ASP A 169 -41.12 45.02 7.45
N PRO A 170 -42.23 44.50 6.90
CA PRO A 170 -42.37 44.20 5.48
C PRO A 170 -42.27 45.45 4.57
N THR A 171 -42.37 46.65 5.14
CA THR A 171 -42.39 47.91 4.38
C THR A 171 -41.01 48.43 4.00
N GLN A 172 -39.92 47.85 4.53
CA GLN A 172 -38.55 48.29 4.26
C GLN A 172 -38.09 48.06 2.80
N TYR A 173 -38.79 47.22 2.03
CA TYR A 173 -38.37 46.82 0.68
C TYR A 173 -39.21 47.44 -0.46
N LEU A 174 -40.06 48.42 -0.16
CA LEU A 174 -40.81 49.14 -1.20
C LEU A 174 -40.00 50.33 -1.73
N PRO A 175 -39.78 50.44 -3.06
CA PRO A 175 -39.17 51.62 -3.66
C PRO A 175 -40.12 52.82 -3.56
N LYS A 176 -39.58 53.99 -3.20
CA LYS A 176 -40.29 55.27 -3.19
C LYS A 176 -40.57 55.77 -4.60
#